data_AF-A0A350JF24-F1
#
_entry.id   AF-A0A350JF24-F1
#
_cell.length_a   1.000
_cell.length_b   1.000
_cell.length_c   1.000
_cell.angle_alpha   90.00
_cell.angle_beta   90.00
_cell.angle_gamma   90.00
#
_symmetry.space_group_name_H-M   'P 1'
#
loop_
_entity.id
_entity.type
_entity.pdbx_description
1 polymer ?
#
loop_
_entity_poly.entity_id
_entity_poly.type
_entity_poly.pdbx_seq_one_letter_code
_entity_poly.pdbx_strand_id
1 'polypeptide(L)'
;MLIVPITSFDLSVHPEKWETFFNRTWPFYKAWFLKEGPTARPGYLTSLGAFEKHFPELVDTYKSLCEQIGGGDLASRYLSMYSP
;
A
#
# COMPACT_ATOMS: atom_id res chain seq x y z
N MET A 1 -4.64 29.00 0.39
CA MET A 1 -5.13 27.95 -0.53
C MET A 1 -3.97 26.98 -0.75
N LEU A 2 -4.06 25.75 -0.24
CA LEU A 2 -3.02 24.73 -0.41
C LEU A 2 -3.19 24.12 -1.81
N ILE A 3 -2.25 24.41 -2.72
CA ILE A 3 -2.16 23.68 -3.99
C ILE A 3 -1.38 22.41 -3.69
N VAL A 4 -2.06 21.26 -3.72
CA VAL A 4 -1.40 19.96 -3.63
C VAL A 4 -1.23 19.45 -5.06
N PRO A 5 -0.01 19.44 -5.63
CA PRO A 5 0.21 18.83 -6.94
C PRO A 5 -0.06 17.32 -6.82
N ILE A 6 -1.11 16.84 -7.49
CA ILE A 6 -1.41 15.41 -7.58
C ILE A 6 -0.67 14.86 -8.79
N THR A 7 0.28 13.96 -8.54
CA THR A 7 0.97 13.22 -9.60
C THR A 7 0.39 11.81 -9.69
N SER A 8 -0.18 11.45 -10.83
CA SER A 8 -0.63 10.09 -11.15
C SER A 8 0.29 9.44 -12.18
N PHE A 9 0.43 8.12 -12.13
CA PHE A 9 1.11 7.34 -13.15
C PHE A 9 0.29 6.12 -13.51
N ASP A 10 0.29 5.78 -14.80
CA ASP A 10 -0.37 4.59 -15.32
C ASP A 10 0.55 3.37 -15.14
N LEU A 11 0.11 2.43 -14.31
CA LEU A 11 0.86 1.21 -13.98
C LEU A 11 0.95 0.24 -15.17
N SER A 12 0.06 0.34 -16.16
CA SER A 12 0.13 -0.48 -17.37
C SER A 12 1.27 -0.03 -18.31
N VAL A 13 1.67 1.24 -18.19
CA VAL A 13 2.75 1.83 -18.99
C VAL A 13 4.05 1.92 -18.19
N HIS A 14 3.95 2.21 -16.89
CA HIS A 14 5.08 2.49 -16.00
C HIS A 14 4.99 1.75 -14.66
N PRO A 15 5.03 0.41 -14.66
CA PRO A 15 5.00 -0.35 -13.41
C PRO A 15 6.18 -0.03 -12.48
N GLU A 16 7.35 0.32 -13.03
CA GLU A 16 8.57 0.65 -12.27
C GLU A 16 8.44 1.90 -11.39
N LYS A 17 7.49 2.80 -11.72
CA LYS A 17 7.25 4.01 -10.93
C LYS A 17 6.67 3.69 -9.56
N TRP A 18 6.01 2.54 -9.40
CA TRP A 18 5.45 2.12 -8.12
C TRP A 18 6.55 1.88 -7.09
N GLU A 19 7.53 1.02 -7.40
CA GLU A 19 8.63 0.72 -6.49
C GLU A 19 9.44 1.97 -6.15
N THR A 20 9.72 2.80 -7.16
CA THR A 20 10.41 4.10 -6.98
C THR A 20 9.65 5.02 -6.03
N PHE A 21 8.32 5.09 -6.18
CA PHE A 21 7.47 5.89 -5.31
C PHE A 21 7.48 5.35 -3.89
N PHE A 22 7.26 4.04 -3.73
CA PHE A 22 7.24 3.37 -2.43
C PHE A 22 8.54 3.56 -1.67
N ASN A 23 9.69 3.30 -2.30
CA ASN A 23 11.00 3.45 -1.67
C ASN A 23 11.26 4.88 -1.18
N ARG A 24 10.69 5.88 -1.85
CA ARG A 24 10.79 7.28 -1.45
C ARG A 24 9.89 7.62 -0.25
N THR A 25 8.66 7.11 -0.20
CA THR A 25 7.65 7.54 0.78
C THR A 25 7.55 6.64 2.00
N TRP A 26 7.79 5.34 1.84
CA TRP A 26 7.61 4.34 2.88
C TRP A 26 8.46 4.60 4.13
N PRO A 27 9.76 4.95 4.06
CA PRO A 27 10.56 5.16 5.28
C PRO A 27 9.97 6.23 6.22
N PHE A 28 9.42 7.31 5.66
CA PHE A 28 8.77 8.38 6.42
C PHE A 28 7.41 7.95 6.96
N TYR A 29 6.60 7.29 6.12
CA TYR A 29 5.28 6.81 6.51
C TYR A 29 5.36 5.71 7.58
N LYS A 30 6.35 4.81 7.49
CA LYS A 30 6.57 3.70 8.43
C LYS A 30 6.73 4.17 9.86
N ALA A 31 7.45 5.27 10.08
CA ALA A 31 7.65 5.84 11.42
C ALA A 31 6.31 6.27 12.05
N TRP A 32 5.44 6.90 11.27
CA TRP A 32 4.08 7.24 11.70
C TRP A 32 3.22 5.98 11.89
N PHE A 33 3.26 5.05 10.94
CA PHE A 33 2.45 3.81 10.97
C PHE A 33 2.72 2.95 12.20
N LEU A 34 3.97 2.92 12.66
CA LEU A 34 4.42 2.15 13.82
C LEU A 34 4.31 2.89 15.16
N LYS A 35 3.82 4.14 15.17
CA LYS A 35 3.76 4.97 16.40
C LYS A 35 2.95 4.33 17.53
N GLU A 36 1.95 3.53 17.18
CA GLU A 36 1.06 2.81 18.12
C GLU A 36 1.40 1.30 18.22
N GLY A 37 2.52 0.90 17.63
CA GLY A 37 2.93 -0.50 17.51
C GLY A 37 2.36 -1.21 16.27
N PRO A 38 2.94 -2.36 15.86
CA PRO A 38 2.59 -3.06 14.63
C PRO A 38 1.24 -3.81 14.70
N THR A 39 0.66 -3.98 15.89
CA THR A 39 -0.60 -4.70 16.11
C THR A 39 -1.82 -3.80 16.20
N ALA A 40 -1.64 -2.47 16.23
CA ALA A 40 -2.73 -1.49 16.29
C ALA A 40 -3.60 -1.47 15.01
N ARG A 41 -3.15 -2.13 13.94
CA ARG A 41 -3.75 -2.12 12.60
C ARG A 41 -3.82 -3.55 12.03
N PRO A 42 -4.79 -3.84 11.14
CA PRO A 42 -4.88 -5.13 10.46
C PRO A 42 -3.57 -5.56 9.78
N GLY A 43 -3.37 -6.88 9.74
CA GLY A 43 -2.29 -7.51 8.98
C GLY A 43 -2.62 -7.66 7.50
N TYR A 44 -1.61 -7.95 6.69
CA TYR A 44 -1.77 -8.15 5.25
C TYR A 44 -2.87 -9.15 4.91
N LEU A 45 -2.94 -10.30 5.58
CA LEU A 45 -3.95 -11.33 5.31
C LEU A 45 -5.37 -10.87 5.66
N THR A 46 -5.52 -10.08 6.74
CA THR A 46 -6.81 -9.51 7.10
C THR A 46 -7.27 -8.51 6.06
N SER A 47 -6.36 -7.64 5.61
CA SER A 47 -6.63 -6.68 4.53
C SER A 47 -6.97 -7.39 3.22
N LEU A 48 -6.22 -8.43 2.86
CA LEU A 48 -6.46 -9.21 1.65
C LEU A 48 -7.85 -9.85 1.67
N GLY A 49 -8.26 -10.45 2.79
CA GLY A 49 -9.60 -11.01 2.92
C GLY A 49 -10.71 -9.95 2.81
N ALA A 50 -10.46 -8.72 3.27
CA ALA A 50 -11.39 -7.61 3.07
C ALA A 50 -11.48 -7.21 1.59
N PHE A 51 -10.35 -7.13 0.87
CA PHE A 51 -10.33 -6.92 -0.58
C PHE A 51 -11.08 -8.03 -1.33
N GLU A 52 -10.84 -9.29 -1.02
CA GLU A 52 -11.52 -10.43 -1.66
C GLU A 52 -13.04 -10.38 -1.47
N LYS A 53 -13.50 -9.88 -0.32
CA LYS A 53 -14.93 -9.75 0.00
C LYS A 53 -15.57 -8.52 -0.62
N HIS A 54 -14.89 -7.39 -0.59
CA HIS A 54 -15.48 -6.07 -0.88
C HIS A 54 -15.09 -5.50 -2.24
N PHE A 55 -13.91 -5.87 -2.76
CA PHE A 55 -13.33 -5.34 -4.00
C PHE A 55 -12.61 -6.46 -4.78
N PRO A 56 -13.31 -7.55 -5.17
CA PRO A 56 -12.69 -8.72 -5.80
C PRO A 56 -11.91 -8.38 -7.08
N GLU A 57 -12.37 -7.38 -7.85
CA GLU A 57 -11.72 -6.92 -9.08
C GLU A 57 -10.36 -6.23 -8.85
N LEU A 58 -10.08 -5.76 -7.64
CA LEU A 58 -8.82 -5.09 -7.29
C LEU A 58 -7.80 -6.03 -6.63
N VAL A 59 -8.19 -7.27 -6.31
CA VAL A 59 -7.35 -8.21 -5.56
C VAL A 59 -6.02 -8.46 -6.27
N ASP A 60 -6.06 -8.69 -7.58
CA ASP A 60 -4.85 -8.99 -8.36
C ASP A 60 -3.93 -7.77 -8.46
N THR A 61 -4.50 -6.57 -8.59
CA THR A 61 -3.73 -5.33 -8.52
C THR A 61 -3.08 -5.14 -7.15
N TYR A 62 -3.83 -5.37 -6.06
CA TYR A 62 -3.30 -5.28 -4.70
C TYR A 62 -2.13 -6.24 -4.48
N LYS A 63 -2.29 -7.52 -4.85
CA LYS A 63 -1.23 -8.54 -4.76
C LYS A 63 0.01 -8.14 -5.55
N SER A 64 -0.16 -7.73 -6.80
CA SER A 64 0.95 -7.33 -7.67
C SER A 64 1.74 -6.15 -7.09
N LEU A 65 1.04 -5.13 -6.56
CA LEU A 65 1.69 -3.98 -5.94
C LEU A 65 2.44 -4.36 -4.65
N CYS A 66 1.88 -5.27 -3.84
CA CYS A 66 2.57 -5.78 -2.65
C CYS A 66 3.81 -6.61 -3.00
N GLU A 67 3.75 -7.44 -4.03
CA GLU A 67 4.88 -8.23 -4.52
C GLU A 67 6.05 -7.35 -5.00
N GLN A 68 5.75 -6.29 -5.76
CA GLN A 68 6.76 -5.36 -6.30
C GLN A 68 7.59 -4.64 -5.23
N ILE A 69 7.06 -4.51 -4.00
CA ILE A 69 7.77 -3.87 -2.87
C ILE A 69 8.37 -4.90 -1.89
N GLY A 70 8.47 -6.16 -2.33
CA GLY A 70 9.11 -7.26 -1.60
C GLY A 70 8.16 -8.22 -0.89
N GLY A 71 6.84 -8.03 -0.96
CA GLY A 71 5.84 -9.01 -0.47
C GLY A 71 5.76 -9.20 1.05
N GLY A 72 6.34 -8.28 1.84
CA GLY A 72 6.34 -8.37 3.30
C GLY A 72 5.03 -7.85 3.93
N ASP A 73 4.61 -8.45 5.05
CA ASP A 73 3.37 -8.06 5.76
C ASP A 73 3.34 -6.55 6.06
N LEU A 74 4.37 -6.01 6.70
CA LEU A 74 4.37 -4.59 7.09
C LEU A 74 4.39 -3.63 5.88
N ALA A 75 5.13 -3.96 4.82
CA ALA A 75 5.20 -3.15 3.61
C ALA A 75 3.86 -3.15 2.86
N SER A 76 3.19 -4.30 2.81
CA SER A 76 1.89 -4.48 2.16
C SER A 76 0.75 -3.71 2.85
N ARG A 77 0.93 -3.37 4.14
CA ARG A 77 0.00 -2.50 4.89
C ARG A 77 0.05 -1.04 4.45
N TYR A 78 1.05 -0.63 3.67
CA TYR A 78 1.14 0.72 3.10
C TYR A 78 -0.09 1.08 2.26
N LEU A 79 -0.67 0.09 1.57
CA LEU A 79 -1.84 0.26 0.71
C LEU A 79 -3.18 0.00 1.42
N SER A 80 -3.17 -0.63 2.59
CA SER A 80 -4.40 -1.04 3.29
C SER A 80 -4.68 -0.28 4.59
N MET A 81 -3.83 0.69 4.97
CA MET A 81 -4.14 1.72 5.99
C MET A 81 -4.70 1.14 7.31
N TYR A 82 -5.66 1.86 7.93
CA TYR A 82 -6.48 1.52 9.07
C TYR A 82 -7.90 1.25 8.56
N SER A 83 -8.36 0.00 8.65
CA SER A 83 -9.67 -0.50 8.18
C SER A 83 -9.85 -0.57 6.65
N PRO A 84 -9.12 -1.50 5.99
CA PRO A 84 -9.42 -1.93 4.63
C PRO A 84 -10.73 -2.74 4.53
#